data_AF-A0A5C7FIV2-F1
#
_entry.id   AF-A0A5C7FIV2-F1
#
_cell.length_a   1.000
_cell.length_b   1.000
_cell.length_c   1.000
_cell.angle_alpha   90.00
_cell.angle_beta   90.00
_cell.angle_gamma   90.00
#
_symmetry.space_group_name_H-M   'P 1'
#
loop_
_entity.id
_entity.type
_entity.pdbx_description
1 polymer ?
#
loop_
_entity_poly.entity_id
_entity_poly.type
_entity_poly.pdbx_seq_one_letter_code
_entity_poly.pdbx_strand_id
1 'polypeptide(L)'
;MASNKSVELRNASDADLQDQLTETSGSLEKMKFDHTVNGIENPLQLRVIRRDIARIKTEIRRRELAAMSPEEIAKRDRILIRRRKK
;
A
#
# COMPACT_ATOMS: atom_id res chain seq x y z
N MET A 1 -14.81 -8.21 -12.89
CA MET A 1 -14.16 -7.12 -13.65
C MET A 1 -12.80 -6.84 -13.01
N ALA A 2 -11.71 -6.91 -13.77
CA ALA A 2 -10.38 -6.57 -13.24
C ALA A 2 -10.40 -5.10 -12.80
N SER A 3 -10.01 -4.80 -11.56
CA SER A 3 -9.99 -3.42 -11.08
C SER A 3 -8.87 -2.66 -11.79
N ASN A 4 -9.22 -1.68 -12.64
CA ASN A 4 -8.29 -0.79 -13.33
C ASN A 4 -7.46 0.10 -12.39
N LYS A 5 -7.77 0.07 -11.09
CA LYS A 5 -7.10 0.81 -10.01
C LYS A 5 -5.57 0.68 -10.05
N SER A 6 -5.02 -0.49 -10.37
CA SER A 6 -3.55 -0.65 -10.45
C SER A 6 -2.93 0.01 -11.68
N VAL A 7 -3.69 0.17 -12.77
CA VAL A 7 -3.25 0.87 -13.97
C VAL A 7 -3.31 2.38 -13.73
N GLU A 8 -4.39 2.85 -13.09
CA GLU A 8 -4.55 4.25 -12.68
C GLU A 8 -3.40 4.71 -11.76
N LEU A 9 -3.03 3.89 -10.77
CA LEU A 9 -1.94 4.20 -9.84
C LEU A 9 -0.55 4.29 -10.51
N ARG A 10 -0.34 3.64 -11.66
CA ARG A 10 0.91 3.75 -12.40
C ARG A 10 1.06 5.11 -13.10
N ASN A 11 -0.06 5.70 -13.51
CA ASN A 11 -0.10 6.97 -14.24
C ASN A 11 -0.09 8.20 -13.33
N ALA A 12 -0.31 8.04 -12.02
CA ALA A 12 -0.30 9.13 -11.04
C ALA A 12 1.13 9.61 -10.71
N SER A 13 1.29 10.88 -10.33
CA SER A 13 2.60 11.41 -9.89
C SER A 13 2.99 10.88 -8.51
N ASP A 14 4.27 11.03 -8.13
CA ASP A 14 4.74 10.60 -6.79
C ASP A 14 4.06 11.36 -5.65
N ALA A 15 3.79 12.66 -5.85
CA ALA A 15 3.08 13.49 -4.90
C ALA A 15 1.61 13.04 -4.75
N ASP A 16 0.93 12.81 -5.87
CA ASP A 16 -0.47 12.36 -5.86
C ASP A 16 -0.62 11.00 -5.15
N LEU A 17 0.34 10.09 -5.31
CA LEU A 17 0.33 8.79 -4.62
C LEU A 17 0.49 8.94 -3.10
N GLN A 18 1.28 9.91 -2.64
CA GLN A 18 1.46 10.20 -1.22
C GLN A 18 0.20 10.85 -0.63
N ASP A 19 -0.41 11.78 -1.35
CA ASP A 19 -1.65 12.42 -0.93
C ASP A 19 -2.79 11.41 -0.86
N GLN A 20 -2.97 10.58 -1.89
CA GLN A 20 -3.94 9.48 -1.87
C GLN A 20 -3.69 8.48 -0.73
N LEU A 21 -2.43 8.22 -0.39
CA LEU A 21 -2.09 7.35 0.74
C LEU A 21 -2.56 7.95 2.07
N THR A 22 -2.32 9.25 2.29
CA THR A 22 -2.72 9.91 3.54
C THR A 22 -4.24 9.95 3.67
N GLU A 23 -4.95 10.33 2.61
CA GLU A 23 -6.42 10.37 2.58
C GLU A 23 -7.05 8.99 2.85
N THR A 24 -6.60 7.96 2.11
CA THR A 24 -7.13 6.60 2.26
C THR A 24 -6.81 5.99 3.62
N SER A 25 -5.66 6.34 4.21
CA SER A 25 -5.30 5.92 5.57
C SER A 25 -6.20 6.56 6.64
N GLY A 26 -6.48 7.85 6.53
CA GLY A 26 -7.41 8.54 7.44
C GLY A 26 -8.84 8.00 7.33
N SER A 27 -9.27 7.68 6.10
CA SER A 27 -10.58 7.04 5.88
C SER A 27 -10.68 5.65 6.52
N LEU A 28 -9.60 4.86 6.48
CA LEU A 28 -9.53 3.57 7.17
C LEU A 28 -9.64 3.73 8.69
N GLU A 29 -9.00 4.74 9.27
CA GLU A 29 -9.04 4.98 10.72
C GLU A 29 -10.44 5.38 11.19
N LYS A 30 -11.10 6.29 10.46
CA LYS A 30 -12.51 6.64 10.72
C LYS A 30 -13.41 5.41 10.64
N MET A 31 -13.30 4.64 9.56
CA MET A 31 -14.12 3.44 9.37
C MET A 31 -13.85 2.37 10.45
N LYS A 32 -12.61 2.24 10.93
CA LYS A 32 -12.31 1.37 12.07
C LYS A 32 -12.96 1.88 13.36
N PHE A 33 -12.90 3.17 13.62
CA PHE A 33 -13.53 3.77 14.79
C PHE A 33 -15.06 3.55 14.74
N ASP A 34 -15.70 3.85 13.62
CA ASP A 34 -17.13 3.64 13.42
C ASP A 34 -17.51 2.15 13.61
N HIS A 35 -16.69 1.23 13.09
CA HIS A 35 -16.87 -0.21 13.30
C HIS A 35 -16.83 -0.61 14.78
N THR A 36 -15.95 0.01 15.56
CA THR A 36 -15.83 -0.30 16.99
C THR A 36 -16.98 0.26 17.81
N VAL A 37 -17.53 1.42 17.42
CA VAL A 37 -18.58 2.11 18.19
C VAL A 37 -19.97 1.57 17.84
N ASN A 38 -20.30 1.51 16.55
CA ASN A 38 -21.67 1.22 16.09
C ASN A 38 -21.79 -0.12 15.35
N GLY A 39 -20.65 -0.74 14.99
CA GLY A 39 -20.63 -1.81 13.99
C GLY A 39 -20.87 -1.28 12.58
N ILE A 40 -20.21 -1.86 11.57
CA ILE A 40 -20.46 -1.49 10.17
C ILE A 40 -21.42 -2.50 9.56
N GLU A 41 -22.38 -1.99 8.80
CA GLU A 41 -23.28 -2.78 7.96
C GLU A 41 -22.53 -3.69 6.96
N ASN A 42 -21.40 -3.23 6.39
CA ASN A 42 -20.61 -4.00 5.43
C ASN A 42 -19.10 -4.07 5.76
N PRO A 43 -18.65 -5.10 6.48
CA PRO A 43 -17.23 -5.33 6.79
C PRO A 43 -16.33 -5.55 5.57
N LEU A 44 -16.88 -5.85 4.38
CA LEU A 44 -16.07 -6.01 3.16
C LEU A 44 -15.47 -4.69 2.69
N GLN A 45 -16.08 -3.56 3.02
CA GLN A 45 -15.57 -2.22 2.66
C GLN A 45 -14.18 -1.99 3.28
N LEU A 46 -14.02 -2.33 4.57
CA LEU A 46 -12.72 -2.30 5.25
C LEU A 46 -11.67 -3.13 4.51
N ARG A 47 -12.05 -4.28 3.96
CA ARG A 47 -11.14 -5.15 3.20
C ARG A 47 -10.74 -4.53 1.87
N VAL A 48 -11.65 -3.82 1.19
CA VAL A 48 -11.35 -3.11 -0.07
C VAL A 48 -10.37 -1.97 0.19
N ILE A 49 -10.65 -1.11 1.18
CA ILE A 49 -9.78 0.03 1.52
C ILE A 49 -8.37 -0.46 1.91
N ARG A 50 -8.26 -1.53 2.70
CA ARG A 50 -6.96 -2.14 3.02
C ARG A 50 -6.18 -2.58 1.78
N ARG A 51 -6.86 -3.15 0.78
CA ARG A 51 -6.21 -3.56 -0.48
C ARG A 51 -5.77 -2.36 -1.31
N ASP A 52 -6.54 -1.28 -1.31
CA ASP A 52 -6.18 -0.08 -2.04
C ASP A 52 -4.96 0.62 -1.43
N ILE A 53 -4.90 0.72 -0.09
CA ILE A 53 -3.69 1.17 0.62
C ILE A 53 -2.49 0.29 0.27
N ALA A 54 -2.66 -1.04 0.25
CA ALA A 54 -1.57 -1.95 -0.10
C ALA A 54 -1.08 -1.72 -1.54
N ARG A 55 -1.98 -1.50 -2.50
CA ARG A 55 -1.64 -1.21 -3.91
C ARG A 55 -0.83 0.08 -4.04
N ILE A 56 -1.27 1.15 -3.37
CA ILE A 56 -0.54 2.44 -3.37
C ILE A 56 0.87 2.25 -2.80
N LYS A 57 0.99 1.60 -1.62
CA LYS A 57 2.29 1.32 -1.01
C LYS A 57 3.19 0.46 -1.89
N THR A 58 2.65 -0.53 -2.60
CA THR A 58 3.45 -1.36 -3.50
C THR A 58 4.00 -0.57 -4.69
N GLU A 59 3.25 0.41 -5.21
CA GLU A 59 3.71 1.21 -6.35
C GLU A 59 4.78 2.22 -5.91
N ILE A 60 4.58 2.90 -4.77
CA ILE A 60 5.61 3.74 -4.15
C ILE A 60 6.89 2.93 -3.94
N ARG A 61 6.75 1.73 -3.36
CA ARG A 61 7.90 0.86 -3.09
C ARG A 61 8.59 0.38 -4.37
N ARG A 62 7.84 0.13 -5.45
CA ARG A 62 8.41 -0.20 -6.75
C ARG A 62 9.24 0.97 -7.29
N ARG A 63 8.75 2.20 -7.20
CA ARG A 63 9.48 3.40 -7.65
C ARG A 63 10.77 3.60 -6.85
N GLU A 64 10.70 3.45 -5.53
CA GLU A 64 11.90 3.46 -4.67
C GLU A 64 12.93 2.40 -5.07
N LEU A 65 12.48 1.17 -5.36
CA LEU A 65 13.37 0.08 -5.78
C LEU A 65 14.01 0.33 -7.15
N ALA A 66 13.30 0.98 -8.07
CA ALA A 66 13.86 1.37 -9.36
C ALA A 66 14.90 2.50 -9.25
N ALA A 67 14.76 3.37 -8.25
CA ALA A 67 15.70 4.46 -7.99
C ALA A 67 16.95 4.02 -7.19
N MET A 68 16.90 2.90 -6.45
CA MET A 68 18.03 2.40 -5.67
C MET A 68 19.16 1.85 -6.54
N SER A 69 20.40 2.04 -6.08
CA SER A 69 21.57 1.52 -6.80
C SER A 69 21.70 -0.01 -6.67
N PRO A 70 22.38 -0.69 -7.61
CA PRO A 70 22.56 -2.14 -7.58
C PRO A 70 23.24 -2.65 -6.29
N GLU A 71 24.11 -1.84 -5.69
CA GLU A 71 24.83 -2.19 -4.46
C GLU A 71 23.92 -2.18 -3.23
N GLU A 72 22.94 -1.27 -3.19
CA GLU A 72 21.97 -1.15 -2.10
C GLU A 72 20.94 -2.28 -2.13
N ILE A 73 20.55 -2.70 -3.34
CA ILE A 73 19.68 -3.85 -3.58
C ILE A 73 20.37 -5.14 -3.09
N ALA A 74 21.64 -5.35 -3.45
CA ALA A 74 22.41 -6.53 -3.03
C ALA A 74 22.57 -6.67 -1.51
N LYS A 75 22.65 -5.53 -0.78
CA LYS A 75 22.66 -5.53 0.70
C LYS A 75 21.34 -6.01 1.29
N ARG A 76 20.21 -5.61 0.68
CA ARG A 76 18.86 -6.04 1.07
C ARG A 76 18.67 -7.54 0.92
N ASP A 77 19.14 -8.13 -0.18
CA ASP A 77 18.98 -9.55 -0.45
C ASP A 77 19.67 -10.43 0.60
N ARG A 78 20.87 -10.06 1.05
CA ARG A 78 21.57 -10.80 2.11
C ARG A 78 20.81 -10.80 3.44
N ILE A 79 20.10 -9.71 3.77
CA ILE A 79 19.29 -9.61 4.99
C ILE A 79 18.06 -10.52 4.90
N LEU A 80 17.39 -10.54 3.75
CA LEU A 80 16.21 -11.39 3.53
C LEU A 80 16.57 -12.88 3.49
N ILE A 81 17.65 -13.23 2.80
CA ILE A 81 18.14 -14.61 2.73
C ILE A 81 18.46 -15.15 4.12
N ARG A 82 19.06 -14.34 5.02
CA ARG A 82 19.29 -14.74 6.42
C ARG A 82 17.99 -15.01 7.18
N ARG A 83 16.97 -14.19 6.98
CA ARG A 83 15.66 -14.36 7.66
C ARG A 83 14.90 -15.60 7.18
N ARG A 84 15.13 -16.03 5.94
CA ARG A 84 14.48 -17.20 5.32
C ARG A 84 15.16 -18.53 5.68
N LYS A 85 16.39 -18.48 6.21
CA LYS A 85 17.21 -19.64 6.58
C LYS A 85 17.04 -20.04 8.07
N LYS A 86 16.24 -19.29 8.82
CA LYS A 86 15.88 -19.57 10.22
C LYS A 86 14.45 -20.08 10.25
#